data_AF-A0AAN6FNL1-F1
#
_entry.id   AF-A0AAN6FNL1-F1
#
_cell.length_a   1.000
_cell.length_b   1.000
_cell.length_c   1.000
_cell.angle_alpha   90.00
_cell.angle_beta   90.00
_cell.angle_gamma   90.00
#
_symmetry.space_group_name_H-M   'P 1'
#
loop_
_entity.id
_entity.type
_entity.pdbx_description
1 polymer ?
#
loop_
_entity_poly.entity_id
_entity_poly.type
_entity_poly.pdbx_seq_one_letter_code
_entity_poly.pdbx_strand_id
1 'polypeptide(L)'
;MCTLARLAAVLSSPGKKRNVRVSAATQAGLSTSEDKHTSDDTTCTFQTDTAAGYQIEPKHRRLDRWLDSIVAFSGSEFTFLLILALLLAWAFAGIRLSHDENWQVGISDVQAILSYIFDSFLMRQQFNSYDEALSAAAQLRSRAASHKRMLLQIMRDKEIGRSNTKAGVPGAWMSFEVELPRETLFGRLVTRCAIVIGHIVAICVYWGLIAVWLGFGPKNGWSTEWQLYMNSATSALMVFVFSFLANIRERHSEYTKVCLDATFRVDSYLESKLRGITSDHLTNEVVEITPPEVNILQRAIYYYADVIGTLIGIALLLIVMIAWLAIGPVLHYNSNWWLLIGTYAGLIGLNDGFVLRNVQAKLKDFENVQFDQLASTDEDLFAIINEPLTKAEPERSSISSRISFAVGNVCAHELTVLTGVLVILALIAGASALRWNTSGQLICNVPPSIIESFFMIILITGHNSADYNRRIQIKAMHDRRLKLLAWVHALQESEERRMSMSDPKSSYLWHFEVGTSKESMKGCFRT
;
A
#
# COMPACT_ATOMS: atom_id res chain seq x y z
N MET A 1 -15.31 -41.76 -5.28
CA MET A 1 -14.67 -40.72 -6.13
C MET A 1 -15.02 -39.29 -5.71
N CYS A 2 -16.28 -38.97 -5.37
CA CYS A 2 -16.68 -37.61 -4.97
C CYS A 2 -16.09 -37.12 -3.62
N THR A 3 -15.86 -38.02 -2.66
CA THR A 3 -15.28 -37.70 -1.34
C THR A 3 -13.78 -37.43 -1.41
N LEU A 4 -13.01 -38.23 -2.15
CA LEU A 4 -11.58 -38.00 -2.38
C LEU A 4 -11.32 -36.72 -3.21
N ALA A 5 -12.17 -36.43 -4.20
CA ALA A 5 -12.09 -35.16 -4.94
C ALA A 5 -12.42 -33.95 -4.05
N ARG A 6 -13.39 -34.07 -3.13
CA ARG A 6 -13.69 -33.03 -2.13
C ARG A 6 -12.57 -32.89 -1.09
N LEU A 7 -11.97 -33.98 -0.63
CA LEU A 7 -10.84 -33.95 0.31
C LEU A 7 -9.60 -33.38 -0.38
N ALA A 8 -9.33 -33.74 -1.63
CA ALA A 8 -8.29 -33.13 -2.45
C ALA A 8 -8.57 -31.65 -2.76
N ALA A 9 -9.83 -31.26 -2.97
CA ALA A 9 -10.23 -29.85 -3.13
C ALA A 9 -10.07 -29.05 -1.83
N VAL A 10 -10.37 -29.65 -0.67
CA VAL A 10 -10.20 -29.03 0.65
C VAL A 10 -8.72 -28.97 1.04
N LEU A 11 -7.91 -30.00 0.74
CA LEU A 11 -6.45 -30.00 0.94
C LEU A 11 -5.71 -29.11 -0.06
N SER A 12 -6.31 -28.84 -1.23
CA SER A 12 -5.79 -27.89 -2.23
C SER A 12 -6.39 -26.48 -2.10
N SER A 13 -7.33 -26.26 -1.19
CA SER A 13 -7.86 -24.93 -0.90
C SER A 13 -6.85 -23.98 -0.22
N PRO A 14 -5.96 -24.44 0.69
CA PRO A 14 -5.12 -23.52 1.45
C PRO A 14 -3.94 -22.99 0.61
N GLY A 15 -3.61 -21.70 0.75
CA GLY A 15 -2.59 -21.02 -0.07
C GLY A 15 -3.06 -20.65 -1.49
N LYS A 16 -4.30 -21.00 -1.89
CA LYS A 16 -4.89 -20.57 -3.17
C LYS A 16 -5.50 -19.18 -3.00
N LYS A 17 -4.91 -18.17 -3.65
CA LYS A 17 -5.49 -16.82 -3.69
C LYS A 17 -6.85 -16.85 -4.42
N ARG A 18 -7.76 -15.96 -4.03
CA ARG A 18 -9.14 -15.91 -4.55
C ARG A 18 -9.19 -15.04 -5.81
N ASN A 19 -10.08 -15.36 -6.74
CA ASN A 19 -10.38 -14.50 -7.89
C ASN A 19 -11.04 -13.21 -7.38
N VAL A 20 -10.54 -12.06 -7.85
CA VAL A 20 -11.18 -10.76 -7.61
C VAL A 20 -12.15 -10.54 -8.77
N ARG A 21 -13.45 -10.48 -8.47
CA ARG A 21 -14.50 -10.28 -9.47
C ARG A 21 -15.34 -9.08 -9.05
N VAL A 22 -15.09 -7.93 -9.68
CA VAL A 22 -15.69 -6.65 -9.28
C VAL A 22 -16.09 -5.88 -10.54
N SER A 23 -17.24 -5.19 -10.49
CA SER A 23 -17.57 -4.11 -11.43
C SER A 23 -17.66 -2.80 -10.66
N ALA A 24 -17.32 -1.70 -11.33
CA ALA A 24 -17.49 -0.40 -10.72
C ALA A 24 -18.97 0.03 -10.70
N ALA A 25 -19.38 0.78 -9.68
CA ALA A 25 -20.75 1.31 -9.59
C ALA A 25 -21.07 2.21 -10.79
N THR A 26 -22.10 1.83 -11.55
CA THR A 26 -22.61 2.58 -12.71
C THR A 26 -23.17 3.93 -12.27
N GLN A 27 -22.74 5.02 -12.91
CA GLN A 27 -23.28 6.35 -12.63
C GLN A 27 -24.50 6.64 -13.50
N ALA A 28 -25.54 7.26 -12.93
CA ALA A 28 -26.64 7.80 -13.71
C ALA A 28 -26.17 9.05 -14.49
N GLY A 29 -26.72 9.27 -15.69
CA GLY A 29 -26.45 10.49 -16.45
C GLY A 29 -26.99 11.71 -15.71
N LEU A 30 -26.17 12.76 -15.58
CA LEU A 30 -26.60 14.02 -14.96
C LEU A 30 -27.53 14.77 -15.94
N SER A 31 -28.84 14.79 -15.66
CA SER A 31 -29.77 15.68 -16.37
C SER A 31 -29.66 17.08 -15.78
N THR A 32 -29.08 18.02 -16.52
CA THR A 32 -29.01 19.43 -16.13
C THR A 32 -30.43 19.97 -16.00
N SER A 33 -30.89 20.20 -14.78
CA SER A 33 -32.11 20.98 -14.52
C SER A 33 -31.68 22.43 -14.37
N GLU A 34 -32.16 23.32 -15.24
CA GLU A 34 -31.89 24.76 -15.17
C GLU A 34 -32.47 25.34 -13.88
N ASP A 35 -31.64 25.60 -12.87
CA ASP A 35 -31.99 26.54 -11.80
C ASP A 35 -31.41 27.92 -12.16
N LYS A 36 -32.32 28.83 -12.57
CA LYS A 36 -32.06 30.26 -12.69
C LYS A 36 -31.79 30.84 -11.30
N HIS A 37 -30.55 31.24 -11.02
CA HIS A 37 -30.31 32.46 -10.24
C HIS A 37 -28.92 33.06 -10.48
N THR A 38 -28.95 34.24 -11.11
CA THR A 38 -28.12 35.45 -10.93
C THR A 38 -26.59 35.34 -10.74
N SER A 39 -25.93 35.99 -11.70
CA SER A 39 -24.56 36.48 -11.88
C SER A 39 -23.69 36.87 -10.66
N ASP A 40 -22.38 36.74 -10.94
CA ASP A 40 -21.17 37.32 -10.30
C ASP A 40 -20.52 36.56 -9.14
N ASP A 41 -19.77 35.49 -9.46
CA ASP A 41 -18.30 35.45 -9.36
C ASP A 41 -17.77 34.17 -10.04
N THR A 42 -16.71 34.27 -10.84
CA THR A 42 -16.19 33.13 -11.62
C THR A 42 -15.34 32.23 -10.74
N THR A 43 -15.98 31.39 -9.92
CA THR A 43 -15.39 30.17 -9.36
C THR A 43 -16.52 29.17 -9.12
N CYS A 44 -16.79 28.31 -10.10
CA CYS A 44 -17.69 27.18 -9.91
C CYS A 44 -17.01 26.15 -8.99
N THR A 45 -17.19 26.29 -7.68
CA THR A 45 -16.95 25.20 -6.72
C THR A 45 -17.99 24.11 -6.97
N PHE A 46 -17.63 23.07 -7.71
CA PHE A 46 -18.52 21.97 -8.08
C PHE A 46 -18.83 21.06 -6.88
N GLN A 47 -20.11 20.78 -6.64
CA GLN A 47 -20.58 19.88 -5.57
C GLN A 47 -20.19 18.42 -5.86
N THR A 48 -19.20 17.92 -5.11
CA THR A 48 -18.65 16.55 -5.19
C THR A 48 -19.52 15.45 -4.56
N ASP A 49 -20.69 15.78 -4.02
CA ASP A 49 -21.48 14.85 -3.19
C ASP A 49 -22.24 13.78 -3.98
N THR A 50 -22.33 13.91 -5.31
CA THR A 50 -23.10 12.99 -6.17
C THR A 50 -22.24 11.94 -6.89
N ALA A 51 -20.91 12.10 -6.93
CA ALA A 51 -20.01 11.16 -7.63
C ALA A 51 -19.55 10.03 -6.70
N ALA A 52 -19.75 8.78 -7.10
CA ALA A 52 -19.32 7.64 -6.29
C ALA A 52 -17.78 7.60 -6.14
N GLY A 53 -17.31 7.76 -4.91
CA GLY A 53 -15.91 7.57 -4.54
C GLY A 53 -15.45 6.10 -4.62
N TYR A 54 -14.25 5.84 -4.11
CA TYR A 54 -13.70 4.49 -4.05
C TYR A 54 -14.50 3.63 -3.07
N GLN A 55 -15.11 2.54 -3.58
CA GLN A 55 -15.91 1.63 -2.76
C GLN A 55 -15.08 0.41 -2.37
N ILE A 56 -14.81 0.27 -1.07
CA ILE A 56 -14.20 -0.92 -0.49
C ILE A 56 -15.34 -1.84 -0.05
N GLU A 57 -15.43 -3.04 -0.62
CA GLU A 57 -16.35 -4.05 -0.12
C GLU A 57 -15.94 -4.46 1.31
N PRO A 58 -16.82 -4.28 2.32
CA PRO A 58 -16.48 -4.65 3.67
C PRO A 58 -16.36 -6.17 3.79
N LYS A 59 -15.33 -6.65 4.50
CA LYS A 59 -15.19 -8.08 4.80
C LYS A 59 -16.43 -8.61 5.51
N HIS A 60 -16.93 -9.76 5.04
CA HIS A 60 -18.18 -10.37 5.53
C HIS A 60 -18.14 -10.69 7.04
N ARG A 61 -17.00 -11.18 7.55
CA ARG A 61 -16.84 -11.57 8.96
C ARG A 61 -16.53 -10.35 9.83
N ARG A 62 -17.29 -10.17 10.92
CA ARG A 62 -17.06 -9.08 11.90
C ARG A 62 -15.72 -9.18 12.61
N LEU A 63 -15.29 -10.41 12.95
CA LEU A 63 -13.99 -10.65 13.60
C LEU A 63 -12.83 -10.18 12.72
N ASP A 64 -12.92 -10.40 11.40
CA ASP A 64 -11.88 -9.95 10.48
C ASP A 64 -11.79 -8.42 10.43
N ARG A 65 -12.93 -7.72 10.49
CA ARG A 65 -12.97 -6.25 10.54
C ARG A 65 -12.41 -5.68 11.83
N TRP A 66 -12.76 -6.30 12.97
CA TRP A 66 -12.21 -5.90 14.26
C TRP A 66 -10.70 -6.10 14.32
N LEU A 67 -10.22 -7.24 13.79
CA LEU A 67 -8.80 -7.52 13.69
C LEU A 67 -8.08 -6.54 12.76
N ASP A 68 -8.66 -6.20 11.59
CA ASP A 68 -8.09 -5.17 10.72
C ASP A 68 -8.00 -3.80 11.42
N SER A 69 -8.96 -3.49 12.31
CA SER A 69 -8.92 -2.25 13.10
C SER A 69 -7.79 -2.26 14.13
N ILE A 70 -7.50 -3.42 14.75
CA ILE A 70 -6.35 -3.57 15.66
C ILE A 70 -5.03 -3.43 14.90
N VAL A 71 -4.95 -4.02 13.71
CA VAL A 71 -3.76 -3.91 12.85
C VAL A 71 -3.54 -2.47 12.41
N ALA A 72 -4.60 -1.75 12.04
CA ALA A 72 -4.48 -0.32 11.74
C ALA A 72 -4.03 0.48 12.97
N PHE A 73 -4.57 0.17 14.15
CA PHE A 73 -4.16 0.80 15.41
C PHE A 73 -2.68 0.53 15.75
N SER A 74 -2.18 -0.69 15.51
CA SER A 74 -0.79 -1.03 15.78
C SER A 74 0.20 -0.29 14.86
N GLY A 75 -0.22 0.03 13.63
CA GLY A 75 0.50 0.90 12.71
C GLY A 75 0.29 2.40 12.92
N SER A 76 -0.54 2.83 13.89
CA SER A 76 -0.81 4.26 14.09
C SER A 76 0.42 5.04 14.58
N GLU A 77 0.43 6.35 14.33
CA GLU A 77 1.49 7.25 14.80
C GLU A 77 1.61 7.22 16.33
N PHE A 78 0.47 7.13 17.03
CA PHE A 78 0.42 7.01 18.49
C PHE A 78 1.15 5.77 18.99
N THR A 79 0.86 4.59 18.43
CA THR A 79 1.49 3.33 18.84
C THR A 79 3.00 3.36 18.59
N PHE A 80 3.43 3.89 17.44
CA PHE A 80 4.85 4.03 17.13
C PHE A 80 5.58 4.94 18.14
N LEU A 81 5.01 6.12 18.44
CA LEU A 81 5.61 7.04 19.41
C LEU A 81 5.63 6.47 20.83
N LEU A 82 4.61 5.70 21.22
CA LEU A 82 4.57 5.00 22.50
C LEU A 82 5.70 3.95 22.59
N ILE A 83 5.85 3.10 21.57
CA ILE A 83 6.92 2.09 21.51
C ILE A 83 8.30 2.77 21.54
N LEU A 84 8.48 3.85 20.78
CA LEU A 84 9.72 4.62 20.78
C LEU A 84 10.02 5.21 22.17
N ALA A 85 9.03 5.76 22.86
CA ALA A 85 9.18 6.27 24.22
C ALA A 85 9.55 5.17 25.22
N LEU A 86 8.95 3.98 25.10
CA LEU A 86 9.27 2.82 25.93
C LEU A 86 10.69 2.30 25.67
N LEU A 87 11.12 2.25 24.41
CA LEU A 87 12.49 1.86 24.04
C LEU A 87 13.53 2.86 24.56
N LEU A 88 13.23 4.17 24.48
CA LEU A 88 14.10 5.20 25.04
C LEU A 88 14.15 5.11 26.56
N ALA A 89 13.01 4.93 27.23
CA ALA A 89 12.95 4.74 28.68
C ALA A 89 13.78 3.52 29.11
N TRP A 90 13.68 2.41 28.38
CA TRP A 90 14.52 1.24 28.58
C TRP A 90 16.01 1.58 28.35
N ALA A 91 16.38 2.19 27.23
CA ALA A 91 17.78 2.53 26.95
C ALA A 91 18.41 3.42 28.04
N PHE A 92 17.67 4.43 28.52
CA PHE A 92 18.14 5.32 29.59
C PHE A 92 18.23 4.63 30.96
N ALA A 93 17.26 3.77 31.31
CA ALA A 93 17.33 2.97 32.52
C ALA A 93 18.51 1.97 32.49
N GLY A 94 18.83 1.44 31.31
CA GLY A 94 19.95 0.54 31.08
C GLY A 94 21.32 1.14 31.38
N ILE A 95 21.48 2.47 31.39
CA ILE A 95 22.76 3.13 31.77
C ILE A 95 23.18 2.75 33.20
N ARG A 96 22.22 2.54 34.11
CA ARG A 96 22.49 2.13 35.51
C ARG A 96 22.36 0.62 35.72
N LEU A 97 21.49 -0.03 34.95
CA LEU A 97 21.10 -1.42 35.13
C LEU A 97 21.81 -2.38 34.15
N SER A 98 22.80 -1.91 33.39
CA SER A 98 23.45 -2.70 32.34
C SER A 98 24.08 -3.99 32.85
N HIS A 99 24.51 -4.05 34.11
CA HIS A 99 25.13 -5.23 34.70
C HIS A 99 24.13 -6.24 35.29
N ASP A 100 22.83 -5.92 35.32
CA ASP A 100 21.79 -6.85 35.74
C ASP A 100 21.39 -7.74 34.57
N GLU A 101 21.62 -9.05 34.67
CA GLU A 101 21.22 -10.02 33.65
C GLU A 101 19.71 -10.02 33.40
N ASN A 102 18.89 -9.78 34.45
CA ASN A 102 17.44 -9.73 34.30
C ASN A 102 16.99 -8.54 33.47
N TRP A 103 17.74 -7.43 33.52
CA TRP A 103 17.48 -6.25 32.70
C TRP A 103 17.73 -6.54 31.21
N GLN A 104 18.81 -7.25 30.91
CA GLN A 104 19.18 -7.64 29.54
C GLN A 104 18.24 -8.71 28.96
N VAL A 105 17.81 -9.67 29.77
CA VAL A 105 16.86 -10.72 29.37
C VAL A 105 15.46 -10.12 29.17
N GLY A 106 15.02 -9.22 30.05
CA GLY A 106 13.67 -8.67 30.01
C GLY A 106 13.30 -7.95 28.70
N ILE A 107 14.22 -7.20 28.08
CA ILE A 107 13.95 -6.59 26.76
C ILE A 107 13.80 -7.63 25.66
N SER A 108 14.53 -8.74 25.78
CA SER A 108 14.48 -9.83 24.80
C SER A 108 13.13 -10.53 24.85
N ASP A 109 12.58 -10.75 26.03
CA ASP A 109 11.26 -11.36 26.18
C ASP A 109 10.14 -10.45 25.68
N VAL A 110 10.21 -9.16 26.02
CA VAL A 110 9.27 -8.16 25.48
C VAL A 110 9.34 -8.13 23.97
N GLN A 111 10.55 -8.10 23.40
CA GLN A 111 10.73 -8.16 21.96
C GLN A 111 10.17 -9.44 21.36
N ALA A 112 10.43 -10.60 21.95
CA ALA A 112 9.95 -11.89 21.45
C ALA A 112 8.43 -11.89 21.27
N ILE A 113 7.71 -11.39 22.28
CA ILE A 113 6.25 -11.26 22.24
C ILE A 113 5.82 -10.26 21.16
N LEU A 114 6.46 -9.09 21.10
CA LEU A 114 6.11 -8.05 20.13
C LEU A 114 6.39 -8.49 18.69
N SER A 115 7.52 -9.14 18.42
CA SER A 115 7.88 -9.66 17.09
C SER A 115 6.80 -10.58 16.55
N TYR A 116 6.34 -11.55 17.35
CA TYR A 116 5.25 -12.45 16.93
C TYR A 116 3.97 -11.71 16.53
N ILE A 117 3.58 -10.72 17.34
CA ILE A 117 2.40 -9.91 17.09
C ILE A 117 2.60 -9.12 15.80
N PHE A 118 3.76 -8.47 15.65
CA PHE A 118 4.07 -7.64 14.49
C PHE A 118 4.26 -8.44 13.21
N ASP A 119 4.82 -9.65 13.22
CA ASP A 119 4.90 -10.53 12.05
C ASP A 119 3.51 -10.87 11.53
N SER A 120 2.61 -11.26 12.44
CA SER A 120 1.20 -11.54 12.13
C SER A 120 0.51 -10.30 11.55
N PHE A 121 0.73 -9.13 12.16
CA PHE A 121 0.13 -7.87 11.72
C PHE A 121 0.68 -7.38 10.39
N LEU A 122 1.98 -7.47 10.16
CA LEU A 122 2.64 -7.08 8.93
C LEU A 122 2.23 -7.97 7.76
N MET A 123 2.14 -9.28 7.98
CA MET A 123 1.58 -10.22 7.00
C MET A 123 0.13 -9.84 6.64
N ARG A 124 -0.67 -9.50 7.65
CA ARG A 124 -2.07 -9.09 7.45
C ARG A 124 -2.18 -7.74 6.72
N GLN A 125 -1.36 -6.75 7.05
CA GLN A 125 -1.27 -5.47 6.32
C GLN A 125 -0.94 -5.70 4.84
N GLN A 126 -0.01 -6.61 4.54
CA GLN A 126 0.33 -6.93 3.15
C GLN A 126 -0.85 -7.54 2.38
N PHE A 127 -1.57 -8.50 2.97
CA PHE A 127 -2.74 -9.08 2.32
C PHE A 127 -3.86 -8.06 2.13
N ASN A 128 -4.13 -7.24 3.14
CA ASN A 128 -5.15 -6.19 3.04
C ASN A 128 -4.80 -5.19 1.93
N SER A 129 -3.55 -4.70 1.90
CA SER A 129 -3.09 -3.78 0.86
C SER A 129 -3.16 -4.38 -0.54
N TYR A 130 -2.85 -5.68 -0.68
CA TYR A 130 -2.92 -6.38 -1.95
C TYR A 130 -4.37 -6.54 -2.45
N ASP A 131 -5.27 -7.00 -1.58
CA ASP A 131 -6.69 -7.19 -1.93
C ASP A 131 -7.35 -5.85 -2.31
N GLU A 132 -7.06 -4.78 -1.57
CA GLU A 132 -7.53 -3.42 -1.86
C GLU A 132 -7.00 -2.93 -3.22
N ALA A 133 -5.69 -3.10 -3.48
CA ALA A 133 -5.08 -2.68 -4.74
C ALA A 133 -5.66 -3.43 -5.96
N LEU A 134 -5.89 -4.73 -5.84
CA LEU A 134 -6.54 -5.51 -6.91
C LEU A 134 -7.99 -5.09 -7.13
N SER A 135 -8.75 -4.84 -6.06
CA SER A 135 -10.11 -4.33 -6.15
C SER A 135 -10.15 -2.97 -6.85
N ALA A 136 -9.22 -2.07 -6.49
CA ALA A 136 -9.11 -0.76 -7.13
C ALA A 136 -8.78 -0.89 -8.62
N ALA A 137 -7.79 -1.71 -8.98
CA ALA A 137 -7.43 -1.96 -10.38
C ALA A 137 -8.60 -2.57 -11.17
N ALA A 138 -9.35 -3.52 -10.60
CA ALA A 138 -10.52 -4.12 -11.24
C ALA A 138 -11.63 -3.09 -11.50
N GLN A 139 -11.96 -2.26 -10.52
CA GLN A 139 -12.99 -1.21 -10.68
C GLN A 139 -12.57 -0.15 -11.70
N LEU A 140 -11.30 0.29 -11.68
CA LEU A 140 -10.79 1.26 -12.67
C LEU A 140 -10.81 0.70 -14.09
N ARG A 141 -10.44 -0.58 -14.27
CA ARG A 141 -10.53 -1.27 -15.57
C ARG A 141 -11.96 -1.41 -16.06
N SER A 142 -12.89 -1.73 -15.15
CA SER A 142 -14.32 -1.83 -15.43
C SER A 142 -14.90 -0.51 -15.98
N ARG A 143 -14.52 0.63 -15.37
CA ARG A 143 -14.91 1.96 -15.86
C ARG A 143 -14.20 2.34 -17.14
N ALA A 144 -12.89 2.11 -17.23
CA ALA A 144 -12.12 2.43 -18.43
C ALA A 144 -12.66 1.71 -19.69
N ALA A 145 -13.10 0.44 -19.55
CA ALA A 145 -13.77 -0.27 -20.64
C ALA A 145 -15.07 0.43 -21.09
N SER A 146 -15.87 0.89 -20.13
CA SER A 146 -17.10 1.65 -20.39
C SER A 146 -16.82 3.01 -21.04
N HIS A 147 -15.80 3.73 -20.58
CA HIS A 147 -15.32 4.96 -21.23
C HIS A 147 -14.88 4.70 -22.66
N LYS A 148 -14.12 3.64 -22.91
CA LYS A 148 -13.66 3.24 -24.25
C LYS A 148 -14.86 3.04 -25.18
N ARG A 149 -15.86 2.28 -24.74
CA ARG A 149 -17.11 2.04 -25.49
C ARG A 149 -17.82 3.34 -25.85
N MET A 150 -18.01 4.22 -24.86
CA MET A 150 -18.71 5.49 -25.05
C MET A 150 -17.93 6.47 -25.95
N LEU A 151 -16.61 6.58 -25.80
CA LEU A 151 -15.77 7.42 -26.66
C LEU A 151 -15.79 6.93 -28.11
N LEU A 152 -15.74 5.62 -28.35
CA LEU A 152 -15.85 5.05 -29.70
C LEU A 152 -17.22 5.35 -30.34
N GLN A 153 -18.30 5.36 -29.55
CA GLN A 153 -19.61 5.77 -30.04
C GLN A 153 -19.60 7.25 -30.47
N ILE A 154 -19.05 8.15 -29.66
CA ILE A 154 -18.93 9.58 -30.00
C ILE A 154 -18.11 9.76 -31.29
N MET A 155 -16.98 9.08 -31.44
CA MET A 155 -16.16 9.18 -32.66
C MET A 155 -16.91 8.66 -33.89
N ARG A 156 -17.64 7.55 -33.77
CA ARG A 156 -18.47 7.02 -34.85
C ARG A 156 -19.58 7.97 -35.26
N ASP A 157 -20.26 8.60 -34.29
CA ASP A 157 -21.31 9.57 -34.56
C ASP A 157 -20.76 10.85 -35.24
N LYS A 158 -19.51 11.21 -34.97
CA LYS A 158 -18.80 12.26 -35.72
C LYS A 158 -18.50 11.86 -37.16
N GLU A 159 -17.97 10.66 -37.39
CA GLU A 159 -17.64 10.15 -38.73
C GLU A 159 -18.86 10.03 -39.64
N ILE A 160 -20.00 9.60 -39.09
CA ILE A 160 -21.27 9.46 -39.82
C ILE A 160 -21.93 10.82 -40.09
N GLY A 161 -21.36 11.93 -39.59
CA GLY A 161 -21.91 13.28 -39.76
C GLY A 161 -23.19 13.53 -38.96
N ARG A 162 -23.55 12.64 -38.04
CA ARG A 162 -24.63 12.85 -37.05
C ARG A 162 -24.26 13.89 -36.01
N SER A 163 -22.96 14.10 -35.79
CA SER A 163 -22.39 15.07 -34.87
C SER A 163 -21.25 15.84 -35.56
N ASN A 164 -21.47 17.09 -35.97
CA ASN A 164 -20.46 17.86 -36.73
C ASN A 164 -19.47 18.59 -35.80
N THR A 165 -19.02 17.94 -34.73
CA THR A 165 -18.46 18.57 -33.52
C THR A 165 -16.94 18.70 -33.65
N LYS A 166 -16.47 19.92 -33.94
CA LYS A 166 -15.05 20.29 -33.87
C LYS A 166 -14.67 20.39 -32.39
N ALA A 167 -13.73 19.55 -31.93
CA ALA A 167 -13.11 19.76 -30.63
C ALA A 167 -12.38 21.11 -30.69
N GLY A 168 -12.83 22.08 -29.91
CA GLY A 168 -12.08 23.32 -29.70
C GLY A 168 -10.78 22.99 -28.97
N VAL A 169 -9.73 23.77 -29.23
CA VAL A 169 -8.51 23.77 -28.41
C VAL A 169 -8.95 23.93 -26.94
N PRO A 170 -8.46 23.10 -25.99
CA PRO A 170 -8.88 23.19 -24.60
C PRO A 170 -8.66 24.61 -24.07
N GLY A 171 -9.77 25.34 -23.86
CA GLY A 171 -9.75 26.62 -23.16
C GLY A 171 -9.33 26.38 -21.72
N ALA A 172 -8.46 27.26 -21.21
CA ALA A 172 -7.96 27.38 -19.84
C ALA A 172 -8.44 26.29 -18.85
N TRP A 173 -7.54 25.38 -18.49
CA TRP A 173 -7.62 24.43 -17.37
C TRP A 173 -8.68 24.84 -16.35
N MET A 174 -9.88 24.27 -16.44
CA MET A 174 -10.80 24.35 -15.32
C MET A 174 -10.15 23.54 -14.22
N SER A 175 -9.66 24.22 -13.19
CA SER A 175 -8.97 23.62 -12.06
C SER A 175 -9.97 22.74 -11.31
N PHE A 176 -10.03 21.47 -11.70
CA PHE A 176 -10.63 20.44 -10.86
C PHE A 176 -9.69 20.29 -9.66
N GLU A 177 -9.92 21.07 -8.61
CA GLU A 177 -9.13 21.07 -7.38
C GLU A 177 -9.45 19.84 -6.51
N VAL A 178 -9.44 18.65 -7.10
CA VAL A 178 -9.16 17.44 -6.31
C VAL A 178 -7.64 17.30 -6.30
N GLU A 179 -6.99 18.19 -5.55
CA GLU A 179 -5.55 18.13 -5.31
C GLU A 179 -5.26 16.89 -4.47
N LEU A 180 -4.24 16.11 -4.86
CA LEU A 180 -3.80 14.98 -4.05
C LEU A 180 -3.36 15.50 -2.66
N PRO A 181 -3.65 14.75 -1.58
CA PRO A 181 -3.39 15.20 -0.22
C PRO A 181 -1.90 15.55 -0.02
N ARG A 182 -1.62 16.62 0.74
CA ARG A 182 -0.25 17.02 1.10
C ARG A 182 0.21 16.28 2.34
N GLU A 183 1.49 15.88 2.37
CA GLU A 183 2.06 15.20 3.55
C GLU A 183 2.17 16.12 4.77
N THR A 184 1.78 15.58 5.94
CA THR A 184 1.95 16.19 7.26
C THR A 184 3.45 16.35 7.61
N LEU A 185 3.77 17.23 8.57
CA LEU A 185 5.16 17.44 9.00
C LEU A 185 5.78 16.17 9.61
N PHE A 186 5.02 15.47 10.47
CA PHE A 186 5.40 14.16 10.99
C PHE A 186 5.60 13.17 9.85
N GLY A 187 4.70 13.20 8.85
CA GLY A 187 4.81 12.43 7.63
C GLY A 187 6.17 12.61 6.94
N ARG A 188 6.57 13.86 6.72
CA ARG A 188 7.86 14.17 6.09
C ARG A 188 9.05 13.68 6.92
N LEU A 189 8.99 13.80 8.25
CA LEU A 189 10.05 13.30 9.13
C LEU A 189 10.20 11.77 9.01
N VAL A 190 9.12 11.03 9.16
CA VAL A 190 9.11 9.56 9.05
C VAL A 190 9.58 9.11 7.68
N THR A 191 9.15 9.79 6.60
CA THR A 191 9.62 9.50 5.23
C THR A 191 11.13 9.72 5.10
N ARG A 192 11.69 10.79 5.67
CA ARG A 192 13.15 11.00 5.70
C ARG A 192 13.86 9.90 6.47
N CYS A 193 13.37 9.51 7.64
CA CYS A 193 13.92 8.40 8.41
C CYS A 193 13.88 7.09 7.62
N ALA A 194 12.78 6.82 6.92
CA ALA A 194 12.62 5.63 6.10
C ALA A 194 13.64 5.59 4.96
N ILE A 195 13.89 6.73 4.29
CA ILE A 195 14.91 6.84 3.24
C ILE A 195 16.31 6.55 3.79
N VAL A 196 16.63 7.08 4.99
CA VAL A 196 17.93 6.87 5.63
C VAL A 196 18.11 5.40 6.03
N ILE A 197 17.14 4.82 6.74
CA ILE A 197 17.19 3.43 7.23
C ILE A 197 17.20 2.43 6.07
N GLY A 198 16.40 2.69 5.03
CA GLY A 198 16.33 1.85 3.84
C GLY A 198 17.50 2.04 2.86
N HIS A 199 18.48 2.90 3.15
CA HIS A 199 19.59 3.14 2.24
C HIS A 199 20.63 2.01 2.29
N ILE A 200 21.29 1.70 1.17
CA ILE A 200 22.31 0.64 1.12
C ILE A 200 23.46 0.88 2.11
N VAL A 201 23.81 2.15 2.36
CA VAL A 201 24.83 2.51 3.36
C VAL A 201 24.41 2.08 4.76
N ALA A 202 23.13 2.21 5.12
CA ALA A 202 22.64 1.74 6.42
C ALA A 202 22.74 0.21 6.54
N ILE A 203 22.47 -0.53 5.45
CA ILE A 203 22.68 -1.98 5.39
C ILE A 203 24.17 -2.35 5.55
N CYS A 204 25.07 -1.62 4.89
CA CYS A 204 26.52 -1.82 5.05
C CYS A 204 26.99 -1.51 6.48
N VAL A 205 26.49 -0.43 7.08
CA VAL A 205 26.78 -0.08 8.48
C VAL A 205 26.26 -1.15 9.41
N TYR A 206 25.04 -1.65 9.20
CA TYR A 206 24.47 -2.75 9.97
C TYR A 206 25.40 -3.96 9.99
N TRP A 207 25.77 -4.51 8.82
CA TRP A 207 26.68 -5.66 8.75
C TRP A 207 28.09 -5.35 9.24
N GLY A 208 28.56 -4.11 9.07
CA GLY A 208 29.83 -3.64 9.62
C GLY A 208 29.85 -3.71 11.15
N LEU A 209 28.76 -3.30 11.80
CA LEU A 209 28.61 -3.39 13.27
C LEU A 209 28.56 -4.86 13.73
N ILE A 210 27.87 -5.75 13.00
CA ILE A 210 27.89 -7.20 13.30
C ILE A 210 29.32 -7.75 13.21
N ALA A 211 30.07 -7.40 12.17
CA ALA A 211 31.44 -7.85 11.98
C ALA A 211 32.38 -7.35 13.09
N VAL A 212 32.22 -6.09 13.51
CA VAL A 212 32.97 -5.52 14.65
C VAL A 212 32.65 -6.29 15.93
N TRP A 213 31.38 -6.55 16.22
CA TRP A 213 30.97 -7.34 17.38
C TRP A 213 31.56 -8.75 17.37
N LEU A 214 31.52 -9.44 16.23
CA LEU A 214 32.16 -10.76 16.03
C LEU A 214 33.68 -10.70 16.28
N GLY A 215 34.34 -9.63 15.84
CA GLY A 215 35.77 -9.41 16.07
C GLY A 215 36.15 -9.30 17.55
N PHE A 216 35.23 -8.85 18.41
CA PHE A 216 35.42 -8.82 19.86
C PHE A 216 35.16 -10.17 20.55
N GLY A 217 34.59 -11.16 19.85
CA GLY A 217 34.29 -12.49 20.39
C GLY A 217 35.51 -13.19 21.02
N PRO A 218 36.65 -13.34 20.31
CA PRO A 218 37.84 -14.00 20.85
C PRO A 218 38.41 -13.32 22.10
N LYS A 219 38.43 -11.97 22.14
CA LYS A 219 38.93 -11.20 23.29
C LYS A 219 38.05 -11.40 24.54
N ASN A 220 36.75 -11.58 24.34
CA ASN A 220 35.79 -11.85 25.42
C ASN A 220 35.57 -13.35 25.67
N GLY A 221 36.38 -14.23 25.05
CA GLY A 221 36.30 -15.67 25.23
C GLY A 221 34.96 -16.29 24.79
N TRP A 222 34.23 -15.64 23.89
CA TRP A 222 32.88 -16.06 23.46
C TRP A 222 31.89 -16.22 24.64
N SER A 223 32.03 -15.39 25.68
CA SER A 223 31.24 -15.48 26.91
C SER A 223 29.73 -15.32 26.68
N THR A 224 28.94 -15.82 27.63
CA THR A 224 27.48 -15.64 27.64
C THR A 224 27.11 -14.16 27.72
N GLU A 225 27.84 -13.36 28.48
CA GLU A 225 27.64 -11.90 28.58
C GLU A 225 27.83 -11.20 27.22
N TRP A 226 28.87 -11.58 26.46
CA TRP A 226 29.10 -11.07 25.10
C TRP A 226 27.94 -11.39 24.14
N GLN A 227 27.32 -12.56 24.29
CA GLN A 227 26.13 -12.95 23.52
C GLN A 227 24.88 -12.19 23.97
N LEU A 228 24.70 -11.98 25.28
CA LEU A 228 23.55 -11.27 25.85
C LEU A 228 23.53 -9.79 25.43
N TYR A 229 24.67 -9.11 25.40
CA TYR A 229 24.72 -7.73 24.91
C TYR A 229 24.21 -7.60 23.48
N MET A 230 24.57 -8.55 22.62
CA MET A 230 24.09 -8.57 21.25
C MET A 230 22.61 -8.88 21.19
N ASN A 231 22.16 -9.87 21.95
CA ASN A 231 20.75 -10.24 22.06
C ASN A 231 19.88 -9.03 22.43
N SER A 232 20.22 -8.31 23.51
CA SER A 232 19.47 -7.12 23.94
C SER A 232 19.50 -6.00 22.90
N ALA A 233 20.65 -5.77 22.24
CA ALA A 233 20.77 -4.76 21.20
C ALA A 233 19.92 -5.09 19.97
N THR A 234 19.95 -6.34 19.50
CA THR A 234 19.12 -6.80 18.38
C THR A 234 17.64 -6.81 18.75
N SER A 235 17.29 -7.16 19.98
CA SER A 235 15.91 -7.12 20.46
C SER A 235 15.35 -5.70 20.44
N ALA A 236 16.10 -4.72 20.95
CA ALA A 236 15.69 -3.31 20.90
C ALA A 236 15.55 -2.80 19.46
N LEU A 237 16.50 -3.16 18.58
CA LEU A 237 16.44 -2.82 17.15
C LEU A 237 15.20 -3.43 16.48
N MET A 238 14.91 -4.69 16.75
CA MET A 238 13.76 -5.40 16.18
C MET A 238 12.44 -4.74 16.54
N VAL A 239 12.22 -4.42 17.82
CA VAL A 239 11.00 -3.71 18.27
C VAL A 239 10.87 -2.36 17.55
N PHE A 240 11.98 -1.63 17.40
CA PHE A 240 11.99 -0.38 16.65
C PHE A 240 11.63 -0.59 15.17
N VAL A 241 12.32 -1.49 14.47
CA VAL A 241 12.13 -1.69 13.03
C VAL A 241 10.73 -2.23 12.72
N PHE A 242 10.19 -3.13 13.54
CA PHE A 242 8.83 -3.64 13.38
C PHE A 242 7.78 -2.55 13.51
N SER A 243 7.82 -1.80 14.61
CA SER A 243 6.87 -0.71 14.85
C SER A 243 6.99 0.40 13.79
N PHE A 244 8.22 0.71 13.37
CA PHE A 244 8.48 1.68 12.31
C PHE A 244 7.94 1.23 10.95
N LEU A 245 8.17 -0.03 10.57
CA LEU A 245 7.68 -0.59 9.30
C LEU A 245 6.14 -0.67 9.30
N ALA A 246 5.52 -1.11 10.40
CA ALA A 246 4.07 -1.13 10.55
C ALA A 246 3.47 0.28 10.41
N ASN A 247 4.15 1.30 10.97
CA ASN A 247 3.73 2.68 10.86
C ASN A 247 3.83 3.25 9.44
N ILE A 248 4.96 3.02 8.76
CA ILE A 248 5.11 3.49 7.37
C ILE A 248 4.06 2.84 6.47
N ARG A 249 3.84 1.52 6.61
CA ARG A 249 2.87 0.78 5.80
C ARG A 249 1.44 1.27 5.98
N GLU A 250 1.01 1.46 7.23
CA GLU A 250 -0.35 1.93 7.52
C GLU A 250 -0.59 3.32 6.94
N ARG A 251 0.34 4.24 7.19
CA ARG A 251 0.25 5.62 6.69
C ARG A 251 0.28 5.69 5.16
N HIS A 252 1.11 4.88 4.50
CA HIS A 252 1.14 4.82 3.03
C HIS A 252 -0.12 4.19 2.46
N SER A 253 -0.72 3.20 3.14
CA SER A 253 -2.02 2.64 2.77
C SER A 253 -3.12 3.70 2.87
N GLU A 254 -3.19 4.45 3.97
CA GLU A 254 -4.17 5.54 4.15
C GLU A 254 -4.03 6.62 3.07
N TYR A 255 -2.80 7.07 2.81
CA TYR A 255 -2.52 8.02 1.74
C TYR A 255 -2.97 7.50 0.37
N THR A 256 -2.67 6.23 0.07
CA THR A 256 -3.07 5.59 -1.19
C THR A 256 -4.59 5.53 -1.33
N LYS A 257 -5.33 5.23 -0.26
CA LYS A 257 -6.80 5.22 -0.25
C LYS A 257 -7.39 6.58 -0.60
N VAL A 258 -6.87 7.66 0.01
CA VAL A 258 -7.32 9.02 -0.29
C VAL A 258 -7.03 9.41 -1.74
N CYS A 259 -5.84 9.06 -2.25
CA CYS A 259 -5.49 9.33 -3.64
C CYS A 259 -6.36 8.55 -4.63
N LEU A 260 -6.65 7.28 -4.32
CA LEU A 260 -7.56 6.46 -5.12
C LEU A 260 -8.98 7.05 -5.07
N ASP A 261 -9.51 7.42 -3.91
CA ASP A 261 -10.84 8.05 -3.79
C ASP A 261 -10.95 9.31 -4.68
N ALA A 262 -9.94 10.18 -4.62
CA ALA A 262 -9.84 11.35 -5.49
C ALA A 262 -9.92 10.98 -6.98
N THR A 263 -9.14 10.00 -7.44
CA THR A 263 -9.17 9.56 -8.84
C THR A 263 -10.50 8.91 -9.21
N PHE A 264 -11.07 8.09 -8.33
CA PHE A 264 -12.37 7.45 -8.55
C PHE A 264 -13.52 8.44 -8.70
N ARG A 265 -13.49 9.55 -7.95
CA ARG A 265 -14.47 10.63 -8.11
C ARG A 265 -14.40 11.28 -9.48
N VAL A 266 -13.18 11.58 -9.97
CA VAL A 266 -12.97 12.12 -11.32
C VAL A 266 -13.45 11.12 -12.37
N ASP A 267 -13.12 9.83 -12.20
CA ASP A 267 -13.48 8.75 -13.11
C ASP A 267 -15.01 8.52 -13.18
N SER A 268 -15.69 8.58 -12.02
CA SER A 268 -17.15 8.54 -11.91
C SER A 268 -17.83 9.71 -12.59
N TYR A 269 -17.29 10.92 -12.39
CA TYR A 269 -17.85 12.11 -12.99
C TYR A 269 -17.69 12.09 -14.52
N LEU A 270 -16.52 11.66 -15.00
CA LEU A 270 -16.27 11.39 -16.42
C LEU A 270 -17.27 10.37 -16.99
N GLU A 271 -17.54 9.28 -16.26
CA GLU A 271 -18.54 8.28 -16.67
C GLU A 271 -19.94 8.91 -16.81
N SER A 272 -20.40 9.65 -15.80
CA SER A 272 -21.71 10.30 -15.82
C SER A 272 -21.87 11.26 -17.00
N LYS A 273 -20.83 12.04 -17.30
CA LYS A 273 -20.80 12.95 -18.45
C LYS A 273 -20.84 12.22 -19.78
N LEU A 274 -20.01 11.19 -19.95
CA LEU A 274 -20.01 10.39 -21.17
C LEU A 274 -21.37 9.72 -21.40
N ARG A 275 -22.01 9.19 -20.35
CA ARG A 275 -23.36 8.61 -20.44
C ARG A 275 -24.42 9.64 -20.81
N GLY A 276 -24.29 10.88 -20.31
CA GLY A 276 -25.17 11.98 -20.71
C GLY A 276 -25.09 12.28 -22.21
N ILE A 277 -23.89 12.25 -22.79
CA ILE A 277 -23.67 12.52 -24.22
C ILE A 277 -24.10 11.33 -25.10
N THR A 278 -23.77 10.09 -24.72
CA THR A 278 -24.03 8.91 -25.54
C THR A 278 -25.40 8.28 -25.31
N SER A 279 -26.12 8.69 -24.26
CA SER A 279 -27.31 8.02 -23.75
C SER A 279 -27.06 6.53 -23.43
N ASP A 280 -25.84 6.18 -23.01
CA ASP A 280 -25.47 4.82 -22.64
C ASP A 280 -26.07 4.44 -21.26
N HIS A 281 -26.98 3.47 -21.26
CA HIS A 281 -27.62 2.91 -20.05
C HIS A 281 -27.08 1.52 -19.66
N LEU A 282 -26.07 1.00 -20.35
CA LEU A 282 -25.49 -0.32 -20.07
C LEU A 282 -24.62 -0.26 -18.83
N THR A 283 -24.79 -1.22 -17.93
CA THR A 283 -23.98 -1.34 -16.72
C THR A 283 -22.50 -1.57 -17.03
N ASN A 284 -21.62 -1.14 -16.12
CA ASN A 284 -20.19 -1.37 -16.24
C ASN A 284 -19.85 -2.87 -16.24
N GLU A 285 -18.83 -3.24 -17.01
CA GLU A 285 -18.43 -4.63 -17.22
C GLU A 285 -17.82 -5.24 -15.96
N VAL A 286 -18.09 -6.52 -15.69
CA VAL A 286 -17.46 -7.21 -14.55
C VAL A 286 -16.05 -7.65 -14.96
N VAL A 287 -15.05 -7.13 -14.26
CA VAL A 287 -13.65 -7.53 -14.46
C VAL A 287 -13.33 -8.66 -13.48
N GLU A 288 -12.83 -9.77 -14.03
CA GLU A 288 -12.31 -10.89 -13.24
C GLU A 288 -10.77 -10.92 -13.34
N ILE A 289 -10.11 -10.75 -12.20
CA ILE A 289 -8.66 -10.89 -12.05
C ILE A 289 -8.40 -12.26 -11.43
N THR A 290 -7.82 -13.16 -12.21
CA THR A 290 -7.42 -14.49 -11.76
C THR A 290 -5.99 -14.47 -11.21
N PRO A 291 -5.74 -15.08 -10.04
CA PRO A 291 -4.39 -15.19 -9.51
C PRO A 291 -3.53 -16.09 -10.43
N PRO A 292 -2.22 -15.83 -10.53
CA PRO A 292 -1.34 -16.60 -11.38
C PRO A 292 -1.16 -18.02 -10.82
N GLU A 293 -0.89 -18.97 -11.72
CA GLU A 293 -0.51 -20.32 -11.30
C GLU A 293 0.86 -20.28 -10.61
N VAL A 294 0.97 -20.97 -9.48
CA VAL A 294 2.21 -21.03 -8.69
C VAL A 294 2.66 -22.47 -8.52
N ASN A 295 3.97 -22.66 -8.39
CA ASN A 295 4.54 -23.97 -8.11
C ASN A 295 4.19 -24.44 -6.68
N ILE A 296 4.53 -25.70 -6.38
CA ILE A 296 4.20 -26.34 -5.09
C ILE A 296 4.90 -25.64 -3.92
N LEU A 297 6.16 -25.22 -4.10
CA LEU A 297 6.94 -24.56 -3.04
C LEU A 297 6.35 -23.21 -2.66
N GLN A 298 6.08 -22.35 -3.65
CA GLN A 298 5.41 -21.06 -3.45
C GLN A 298 4.02 -21.22 -2.84
N ARG A 299 3.28 -22.29 -3.23
CA ARG A 299 2.00 -22.60 -2.61
C ARG A 299 2.13 -22.96 -1.13
N ALA A 300 3.16 -23.72 -0.75
CA ALA A 300 3.44 -24.02 0.66
C ALA A 300 3.81 -22.74 1.43
N ILE A 301 4.60 -21.83 0.84
CA ILE A 301 4.92 -20.53 1.42
C ILE A 301 3.64 -19.71 1.63
N TYR A 302 2.75 -19.65 0.64
CA TYR A 302 1.46 -18.95 0.78
C TYR A 302 0.56 -19.57 1.83
N TYR A 303 0.54 -20.90 1.96
CA TYR A 303 -0.21 -21.54 3.02
C TYR A 303 0.29 -21.13 4.41
N TYR A 304 1.60 -21.17 4.63
CA TYR A 304 2.21 -20.74 5.88
C TYR A 304 1.92 -19.25 6.17
N ALA A 305 2.07 -18.40 5.15
CA ALA A 305 1.75 -16.98 5.22
C ALA A 305 0.27 -16.71 5.55
N ASP A 306 -0.66 -17.48 4.98
CA ASP A 306 -2.08 -17.39 5.29
C ASP A 306 -2.35 -17.82 6.74
N VAL A 307 -1.66 -18.84 7.26
CA VAL A 307 -1.79 -19.23 8.68
C VAL A 307 -1.37 -18.07 9.59
N ILE A 308 -0.21 -17.46 9.35
CA ILE A 308 0.32 -16.36 10.18
C ILE A 308 -0.54 -15.11 10.09
N GLY A 309 -0.89 -14.67 8.88
CA GLY A 309 -1.62 -13.41 8.64
C GLY A 309 -3.12 -13.47 8.98
N THR A 310 -3.65 -14.63 9.36
CA THR A 310 -5.07 -14.82 9.67
C THR A 310 -5.32 -14.99 11.17
N LEU A 311 -6.61 -15.05 11.54
CA LEU A 311 -7.04 -15.30 12.91
C LEU A 311 -6.48 -16.61 13.48
N ILE A 312 -6.13 -17.58 12.62
CA ILE A 312 -5.54 -18.86 13.04
C ILE A 312 -4.17 -18.61 13.68
N GLY A 313 -3.30 -17.83 13.03
CA GLY A 313 -1.98 -17.48 13.55
C GLY A 313 -2.06 -16.78 14.90
N ILE A 314 -2.99 -15.83 15.04
CA ILE A 314 -3.21 -15.12 16.30
C ILE A 314 -3.73 -16.06 17.39
N ALA A 315 -4.64 -16.97 17.07
CA ALA A 315 -5.12 -17.96 18.04
C ALA A 315 -3.99 -18.90 18.49
N LEU A 316 -3.15 -19.35 17.56
CA LEU A 316 -1.96 -20.16 17.86
C LEU A 316 -0.99 -19.39 18.77
N LEU A 317 -0.73 -18.13 18.48
CA LEU A 317 0.10 -17.26 19.31
C LEU A 317 -0.45 -17.17 20.74
N LEU A 318 -1.75 -16.90 20.89
CA LEU A 318 -2.38 -16.83 22.22
C LEU A 318 -2.26 -18.15 22.99
N ILE A 319 -2.45 -19.29 22.31
CA ILE A 319 -2.31 -20.61 22.93
C ILE A 319 -0.88 -20.83 23.44
N VAL A 320 0.13 -20.52 22.61
CA VAL A 320 1.54 -20.66 22.98
C VAL A 320 1.88 -19.75 24.16
N MET A 321 1.42 -18.49 24.13
CA MET A 321 1.64 -17.53 25.21
C MET A 321 1.00 -17.97 26.53
N ILE A 322 -0.24 -18.48 26.48
CA ILE A 322 -0.94 -19.00 27.67
C ILE A 322 -0.20 -20.23 28.22
N ALA A 323 0.21 -21.15 27.35
CA ALA A 323 0.95 -22.34 27.77
C ALA A 323 2.30 -21.98 28.42
N TRP A 324 3.04 -21.04 27.83
CA TRP A 324 4.29 -20.55 28.40
C TRP A 324 4.07 -19.83 29.74
N LEU A 325 3.03 -19.01 29.89
CA LEU A 325 2.72 -18.43 31.19
C LEU A 325 2.32 -19.49 32.23
N ALA A 326 1.56 -20.51 31.83
CA ALA A 326 1.05 -21.55 32.73
C ALA A 326 2.12 -22.55 33.21
N ILE A 327 3.15 -22.83 32.39
CA ILE A 327 4.24 -23.75 32.74
C ILE A 327 5.31 -23.05 33.59
N GLY A 328 5.43 -21.73 33.48
CA GLY A 328 6.43 -20.94 34.21
C GLY A 328 6.53 -21.18 35.72
N PRO A 329 5.42 -21.33 36.49
CA PRO A 329 5.48 -21.61 37.92
C PRO A 329 6.16 -22.95 38.24
N VAL A 330 5.99 -23.95 37.39
CA VAL A 330 6.61 -25.29 37.55
C VAL A 330 8.12 -25.21 37.34
N LEU A 331 8.58 -24.28 36.51
CA LEU A 331 9.99 -24.07 36.17
C LEU A 331 10.60 -22.84 36.88
N HIS A 332 9.92 -22.33 37.91
CA HIS A 332 10.35 -21.24 38.78
C HIS A 332 10.67 -19.90 38.09
N TYR A 333 10.22 -19.68 36.85
CA TYR A 333 10.51 -18.45 36.09
C TYR A 333 11.99 -18.02 36.16
N ASN A 334 12.92 -18.96 36.07
CA ASN A 334 14.34 -18.65 36.02
C ASN A 334 14.74 -18.03 34.66
N SER A 335 15.92 -17.43 34.56
CA SER A 335 16.38 -16.77 33.32
C SER A 335 16.39 -17.71 32.11
N ASN A 336 16.56 -19.02 32.32
CA ASN A 336 16.53 -20.02 31.26
C ASN A 336 15.10 -20.28 30.72
N TRP A 337 14.07 -20.11 31.56
CA TRP A 337 12.66 -20.18 31.17
C TRP A 337 12.22 -18.92 30.42
N TRP A 338 12.67 -17.76 30.89
CA TRP A 338 12.43 -16.48 30.21
C TRP A 338 13.07 -16.49 28.81
N LEU A 339 14.33 -16.89 28.70
CA LEU A 339 15.03 -16.92 27.41
C LEU A 339 14.46 -17.94 26.39
N LEU A 340 13.65 -18.90 26.84
CA LEU A 340 12.99 -19.88 25.97
C LEU A 340 12.01 -19.23 25.00
N ILE A 341 11.25 -18.21 25.44
CA ILE A 341 10.31 -17.51 24.54
C ILE A 341 11.08 -16.74 23.48
N GLY A 342 12.21 -16.11 23.84
CA GLY A 342 13.13 -15.47 22.90
C GLY A 342 13.71 -16.45 21.89
N THR A 343 14.07 -17.66 22.33
CA THR A 343 14.59 -18.72 21.44
C THR A 343 13.55 -19.14 20.40
N TYR A 344 12.31 -19.36 20.83
CA TYR A 344 11.21 -19.69 19.93
C TYR A 344 10.95 -18.54 18.94
N ALA A 345 10.86 -17.31 19.45
CA ALA A 345 10.64 -16.11 18.65
C ALA A 345 11.73 -15.88 17.61
N GLY A 346 13.01 -16.00 17.97
CA GLY A 346 14.10 -15.87 17.01
C GLY A 346 14.00 -16.90 15.87
N LEU A 347 13.75 -18.17 16.19
CA LEU A 347 13.65 -19.22 15.17
C LEU A 347 12.46 -19.02 14.22
N ILE A 348 11.27 -18.71 14.74
CA ILE A 348 10.09 -18.49 13.89
C ILE A 348 10.19 -17.15 13.17
N GLY A 349 10.61 -16.09 13.84
CA GLY A 349 10.81 -14.76 13.27
C GLY A 349 11.79 -14.77 12.08
N LEU A 350 12.87 -15.56 12.17
CA LEU A 350 13.75 -15.80 11.02
C LEU A 350 12.99 -16.35 9.81
N ASN A 351 12.18 -17.38 10.00
CA ASN A 351 11.37 -17.95 8.92
C ASN A 351 10.34 -16.93 8.40
N ASP A 352 9.70 -16.19 9.31
CA ASP A 352 8.70 -15.18 8.98
C ASP A 352 9.31 -14.03 8.18
N GLY A 353 10.54 -13.60 8.49
CA GLY A 353 11.29 -12.63 7.70
C GLY A 353 11.51 -13.06 6.25
N PHE A 354 11.89 -14.32 6.01
CA PHE A 354 12.02 -14.86 4.66
C PHE A 354 10.67 -14.95 3.94
N VAL A 355 9.64 -15.45 4.62
CA VAL A 355 8.28 -15.61 4.06
C VAL A 355 7.69 -14.25 3.71
N LEU A 356 7.71 -13.29 4.64
CA LEU A 356 7.18 -11.93 4.47
C LEU A 356 7.86 -11.24 3.28
N ARG A 357 9.17 -11.46 3.08
CA ARG A 357 9.90 -10.91 1.94
C ARG A 357 9.51 -11.55 0.61
N ASN A 358 9.43 -12.88 0.56
CA ASN A 358 8.99 -13.60 -0.64
C ASN A 358 7.56 -13.20 -1.04
N VAL A 359 6.62 -13.25 -0.08
CA VAL A 359 5.22 -12.92 -0.30
C VAL A 359 5.08 -11.48 -0.78
N GLN A 360 5.76 -10.51 -0.16
CA GLN A 360 5.72 -9.11 -0.61
C GLN A 360 6.13 -8.96 -2.07
N ALA A 361 7.21 -9.62 -2.51
CA ALA A 361 7.69 -9.51 -3.87
C ALA A 361 6.67 -10.09 -4.87
N LYS A 362 6.18 -11.30 -4.60
CA LYS A 362 5.22 -11.98 -5.50
C LYS A 362 3.88 -11.24 -5.60
N LEU A 363 3.35 -10.73 -4.48
CA LEU A 363 2.11 -9.95 -4.48
C LEU A 363 2.29 -8.65 -5.28
N LYS A 364 3.44 -7.97 -5.11
CA LYS A 364 3.76 -6.74 -5.83
C LYS A 364 3.92 -6.96 -7.33
N ASP A 365 4.62 -8.03 -7.74
CA ASP A 365 4.78 -8.36 -9.15
C ASP A 365 3.42 -8.54 -9.83
N PHE A 366 2.49 -9.22 -9.14
CA PHE A 366 1.14 -9.40 -9.66
C PHE A 366 0.33 -8.08 -9.69
N GLU A 367 0.44 -7.27 -8.64
CA GLU A 367 -0.20 -5.96 -8.57
C GLU A 367 0.25 -5.06 -9.73
N ASN A 368 1.56 -4.98 -9.98
CA ASN A 368 2.13 -4.16 -11.05
C ASN A 368 1.56 -4.55 -12.42
N VAL A 369 1.41 -5.85 -12.72
CA VAL A 369 0.82 -6.32 -13.98
C VAL A 369 -0.60 -5.77 -14.17
N GLN A 370 -1.40 -5.66 -13.11
CA GLN A 370 -2.76 -5.14 -13.22
C GLN A 370 -2.79 -3.62 -13.49
N PHE A 371 -1.89 -2.87 -12.85
CA PHE A 371 -1.76 -1.43 -13.11
C PHE A 371 -1.13 -1.13 -14.47
N ASP A 372 -0.23 -1.98 -14.96
CA ASP A 372 0.34 -1.87 -16.31
C ASP A 372 -0.73 -2.10 -17.38
N GLN A 373 -1.64 -3.06 -17.17
CA GLN A 373 -2.81 -3.26 -18.04
C GLN A 373 -3.75 -2.05 -18.04
N LEU A 374 -3.95 -1.42 -16.88
CA LEU A 374 -4.73 -0.19 -16.79
C LEU A 374 -4.05 0.97 -17.53
N ALA A 375 -2.73 1.11 -17.40
CA ALA A 375 -1.96 2.12 -18.14
C ALA A 375 -2.03 1.91 -19.66
N SER A 376 -2.01 0.66 -20.14
CA SER A 376 -2.23 0.33 -21.55
C SER A 376 -3.66 0.65 -21.99
N THR A 377 -4.66 0.46 -21.13
CA THR A 377 -6.05 0.86 -21.43
C THR A 377 -6.17 2.38 -21.57
N ASP A 378 -5.44 3.14 -20.73
CA ASP A 378 -5.38 4.60 -20.86
C ASP A 378 -4.74 5.05 -22.17
N GLU A 379 -3.68 4.36 -22.62
CA GLU A 379 -3.08 4.61 -23.93
C GLU A 379 -4.11 4.46 -25.06
N ASP A 380 -4.95 3.42 -25.02
CA ASP A 380 -6.04 3.23 -25.99
C ASP A 380 -7.07 4.39 -25.94
N LEU A 381 -7.44 4.85 -24.74
CA LEU A 381 -8.41 5.95 -24.58
C LEU A 381 -7.89 7.25 -25.21
N PHE A 382 -6.62 7.56 -24.98
CA PHE A 382 -5.99 8.76 -25.55
C PHE A 382 -5.78 8.65 -27.06
N ALA A 383 -5.51 7.44 -27.57
CA ALA A 383 -5.45 7.19 -29.00
C ALA A 383 -6.80 7.42 -29.69
N ILE A 384 -7.93 7.06 -29.05
CA ILE A 384 -9.28 7.29 -29.60
C ILE A 384 -9.56 8.79 -29.78
N ILE A 385 -9.13 9.63 -28.84
CA ILE A 385 -9.35 11.07 -28.89
C ILE A 385 -8.27 11.85 -29.68
N ASN A 386 -7.25 11.14 -30.21
CA ASN A 386 -6.09 11.70 -30.91
C ASN A 386 -5.28 12.73 -30.10
N GLU A 387 -5.20 12.56 -28.78
CA GLU A 387 -4.38 13.41 -27.90
C GLU A 387 -3.11 12.68 -27.46
N PRO A 388 -1.94 13.34 -27.41
CA PRO A 388 -0.71 12.71 -26.94
C PRO A 388 -0.80 12.38 -25.45
N LEU A 389 -0.54 11.11 -25.11
CA LEU A 389 -0.41 10.72 -23.71
C LEU A 389 0.87 11.33 -23.12
N THR A 390 0.74 12.06 -22.03
CA THR A 390 1.90 12.42 -21.21
C THR A 390 2.40 11.16 -20.52
N LYS A 391 3.52 10.61 -21.00
CA LYS A 391 4.22 9.52 -20.32
C LYS A 391 4.88 10.07 -19.06
N ALA A 392 4.72 9.37 -17.94
CA ALA A 392 5.51 9.66 -16.76
C ALA A 392 6.97 9.40 -17.10
N GLU A 393 7.85 10.38 -16.88
CA GLU A 393 9.27 10.17 -17.10
C GLU A 393 9.79 9.11 -16.13
N PRO A 394 10.48 8.06 -16.60
CA PRO A 394 11.12 7.11 -15.71
C PRO A 394 12.26 7.81 -14.99
N GLU A 395 12.24 7.78 -13.66
CA GLU A 395 13.34 8.34 -12.87
C GLU A 395 14.65 7.58 -13.15
N ARG A 396 15.77 8.31 -13.20
CA ARG A 396 17.09 7.71 -13.35
C ARG A 396 17.42 6.88 -12.11
N SER A 397 17.48 5.56 -12.28
CA SER A 397 17.86 4.65 -11.20
C SER A 397 19.28 4.95 -10.68
N SER A 398 19.38 5.31 -9.40
CA SER A 398 20.66 5.43 -8.71
C SER A 398 21.37 4.07 -8.59
N ILE A 399 22.70 4.05 -8.46
CA ILE A 399 23.45 2.81 -8.22
C ILE A 399 22.99 2.13 -6.92
N SER A 400 22.73 2.93 -5.88
CA SER A 400 22.19 2.46 -4.59
C SER A 400 20.86 1.72 -4.74
N SER A 401 19.94 2.27 -5.54
CA SER A 401 18.63 1.64 -5.77
C SER A 401 18.74 0.36 -6.59
N ARG A 402 19.67 0.29 -7.55
CA ARG A 402 19.93 -0.94 -8.33
C ARG A 402 20.47 -2.08 -7.47
N ILE A 403 21.45 -1.79 -6.61
CA ILE A 403 22.02 -2.78 -5.69
C ILE A 403 20.96 -3.24 -4.70
N SER A 404 20.20 -2.30 -4.12
CA SER A 404 19.12 -2.62 -3.18
C SER A 404 18.03 -3.49 -3.81
N PHE A 405 17.68 -3.24 -5.08
CA PHE A 405 16.74 -4.07 -5.82
C PHE A 405 17.29 -5.47 -6.08
N ALA A 406 18.57 -5.60 -6.45
CA ALA A 406 19.21 -6.89 -6.67
C ALA A 406 19.24 -7.73 -5.37
N VAL A 407 19.70 -7.15 -4.27
CA VAL A 407 19.70 -7.79 -2.94
C VAL A 407 18.27 -8.19 -2.56
N GLY A 408 17.31 -7.28 -2.76
CA GLY A 408 15.91 -7.54 -2.48
C GLY A 408 15.33 -8.68 -3.31
N ASN A 409 15.75 -8.86 -4.56
CA ASN A 409 15.25 -9.91 -5.44
C ASN A 409 15.81 -11.29 -5.05
N VAL A 410 17.10 -11.35 -4.71
CA VAL A 410 17.72 -12.57 -4.17
C VAL A 410 17.02 -13.00 -2.88
N CYS A 411 16.81 -12.06 -1.96
CA CYS A 411 16.17 -12.26 -0.67
C CYS A 411 14.68 -12.70 -0.76
N ALA A 412 14.02 -12.41 -1.88
CA ALA A 412 12.61 -12.77 -2.10
C ALA A 412 12.43 -14.12 -2.80
N HIS A 413 13.52 -14.80 -3.17
CA HIS A 413 13.44 -16.04 -3.92
C HIS A 413 12.87 -17.19 -3.06
N GLU A 414 12.16 -18.12 -3.67
CA GLU A 414 11.56 -19.25 -2.93
C GLU A 414 12.63 -20.14 -2.27
N LEU A 415 13.79 -20.28 -2.93
CA LEU A 415 14.93 -21.01 -2.40
C LEU A 415 15.53 -20.37 -1.15
N THR A 416 15.48 -19.05 -0.98
CA THR A 416 16.00 -18.42 0.25
C THR A 416 15.13 -18.75 1.45
N VAL A 417 13.81 -18.91 1.27
CA VAL A 417 12.92 -19.42 2.32
C VAL A 417 13.31 -20.84 2.74
N LEU A 418 13.57 -21.72 1.76
CA LEU A 418 14.04 -23.08 2.03
C LEU A 418 15.40 -23.07 2.77
N THR A 419 16.33 -22.20 2.38
CA THR A 419 17.59 -22.01 3.10
C THR A 419 17.36 -21.59 4.54
N GLY A 420 16.39 -20.69 4.81
CA GLY A 420 15.98 -20.32 6.17
C GLY A 420 15.57 -21.53 7.02
N VAL A 421 14.73 -22.41 6.48
CA VAL A 421 14.33 -23.65 7.16
C VAL A 421 15.53 -24.55 7.45
N LEU A 422 16.46 -24.71 6.50
CA LEU A 422 17.68 -25.48 6.70
C LEU A 422 18.58 -24.88 7.80
N VAL A 423 18.69 -23.55 7.85
CA VAL A 423 19.41 -22.84 8.91
C VAL A 423 18.77 -23.10 10.27
N ILE A 424 17.44 -23.04 10.38
CA ILE A 424 16.72 -23.33 11.62
C ILE A 424 17.01 -24.76 12.10
N LEU A 425 16.96 -25.76 11.20
CA LEU A 425 17.28 -27.14 11.54
C LEU A 425 18.73 -27.30 12.03
N ALA A 426 19.67 -26.60 11.41
CA ALA A 426 21.08 -26.61 11.83
C ALA A 426 21.26 -25.96 13.21
N LEU A 427 20.57 -24.85 13.49
CA LEU A 427 20.60 -24.19 14.79
C LEU A 427 20.00 -25.08 15.89
N ILE A 428 18.85 -25.73 15.64
CA ILE A 428 18.22 -26.67 16.57
C ILE A 428 19.15 -27.85 16.87
N ALA A 429 19.83 -28.39 15.86
CA ALA A 429 20.83 -29.45 16.05
C ALA A 429 22.01 -28.98 16.91
N GLY A 430 22.51 -27.76 16.67
CA GLY A 430 23.56 -27.13 17.47
C GLY A 430 23.16 -26.89 18.93
N ALA A 431 21.96 -26.34 19.17
CA ALA A 431 21.43 -26.13 20.51
C ALA A 431 21.20 -27.46 21.26
N SER A 432 20.75 -28.49 20.54
CA SER A 432 20.59 -29.84 21.09
C SER A 432 21.92 -30.45 21.50
N ALA A 433 22.98 -30.26 20.70
CA ALA A 433 24.34 -30.68 21.07
C ALA A 433 24.85 -29.96 22.34
N LEU A 434 24.45 -28.70 22.52
CA LEU A 434 24.71 -27.89 23.72
C LEU A 434 23.73 -28.13 24.88
N ARG A 435 22.84 -29.13 24.75
CA ARG A 435 21.85 -29.53 25.76
C ARG A 435 20.92 -28.40 26.20
N TRP A 436 20.62 -27.45 25.30
CA TRP A 436 19.69 -26.34 25.57
C TRP A 436 20.06 -25.49 26.80
N ASN A 437 21.36 -25.39 27.09
CA ASN A 437 21.88 -24.41 28.05
C ASN A 437 21.74 -22.97 27.49
N THR A 438 22.07 -21.96 28.30
CA THR A 438 21.94 -20.55 27.90
C THR A 438 22.61 -20.24 26.56
N SER A 439 23.82 -20.74 26.32
CA SER A 439 24.52 -20.55 25.05
C SER A 439 23.82 -21.26 23.87
N GLY A 440 23.29 -22.47 24.10
CA GLY A 440 22.49 -23.19 23.09
C GLY A 440 21.23 -22.44 22.70
N GLN A 441 20.54 -21.84 23.68
CA GLN A 441 19.37 -21.00 23.44
C GLN A 441 19.74 -19.69 22.72
N LEU A 442 20.82 -19.01 23.13
CA LEU A 442 21.30 -17.78 22.49
C LEU A 442 21.75 -17.99 21.04
N ILE A 443 22.32 -19.14 20.69
CA ILE A 443 22.62 -19.50 19.29
C ILE A 443 21.34 -19.64 18.45
N CYS A 444 20.23 -20.04 19.06
CA CYS A 444 18.93 -20.09 18.40
C CYS A 444 18.15 -18.77 18.45
N ASN A 445 18.68 -17.72 19.10
CA ASN A 445 18.01 -16.42 19.19
C ASN A 445 18.79 -15.30 18.47
N VAL A 446 20.09 -15.16 18.75
CA VAL A 446 20.91 -14.04 18.28
C VAL A 446 21.14 -14.08 16.76
N PRO A 447 21.69 -15.15 16.15
CA PRO A 447 21.84 -15.21 14.69
C PRO A 447 20.50 -15.07 13.94
N PRO A 448 19.42 -15.75 14.35
CA PRO A 448 18.09 -15.53 13.76
C PRO A 448 17.62 -14.07 13.83
N SER A 449 17.69 -13.44 14.99
CA SER A 449 17.31 -12.02 15.18
C SER A 449 18.14 -11.06 14.32
N ILE A 450 19.44 -11.33 14.13
CA ILE A 450 20.31 -10.55 13.24
C ILE A 450 19.84 -10.66 11.79
N ILE A 451 19.54 -11.86 11.32
CA ILE A 451 19.12 -12.07 9.93
C ILE A 451 17.73 -11.49 9.70
N GLU A 452 16.82 -11.66 10.66
CA GLU A 452 15.47 -11.11 10.62
C GLU A 452 15.48 -9.58 10.60
N SER A 453 16.26 -8.93 11.47
CA SER A 453 16.46 -7.47 11.46
C SER A 453 16.90 -6.97 10.09
N PHE A 454 17.83 -7.68 9.46
CA PHE A 454 18.30 -7.38 8.11
C PHE A 454 17.17 -7.49 7.07
N PHE A 455 16.33 -8.52 7.14
CA PHE A 455 15.15 -8.64 6.29
C PHE A 455 14.19 -7.49 6.50
N MET A 456 13.91 -7.10 7.75
CA MET A 456 13.02 -5.98 8.04
C MET A 456 13.55 -4.65 7.49
N ILE A 457 14.86 -4.40 7.56
CA ILE A 457 15.49 -3.22 6.94
C ILE A 457 15.34 -3.26 5.41
N ILE A 458 15.58 -4.41 4.77
CA ILE A 458 15.36 -4.58 3.32
C ILE A 458 13.89 -4.37 2.94
N LEU A 459 12.96 -4.80 3.80
CA LEU A 459 11.54 -4.60 3.59
C LEU A 459 11.16 -3.12 3.60
N ILE A 460 11.79 -2.31 4.46
CA ILE A 460 11.65 -0.84 4.43
C ILE A 460 12.11 -0.30 3.07
N THR A 461 13.29 -0.70 2.58
CA THR A 461 13.78 -0.27 1.26
C THR A 461 12.82 -0.65 0.13
N GLY A 462 12.36 -1.90 0.13
CA GLY A 462 11.43 -2.43 -0.86
C GLY A 462 10.07 -1.73 -0.82
N HIS A 463 9.61 -1.34 0.37
CA HIS A 463 8.38 -0.61 0.58
C HIS A 463 8.49 0.85 0.14
N ASN A 464 9.55 1.56 0.50
CA ASN A 464 9.78 2.95 0.06
C ASN A 464 9.81 3.06 -1.47
N SER A 465 10.52 2.14 -2.14
CA SER A 465 10.54 2.10 -3.60
C SER A 465 9.17 1.74 -4.20
N ALA A 466 8.38 0.89 -3.52
CA ALA A 466 7.02 0.58 -3.95
C ALA A 466 6.10 1.79 -3.84
N ASP A 467 6.07 2.44 -2.68
CA ASP A 467 5.23 3.62 -2.41
C ASP A 467 5.57 4.76 -3.36
N TYR A 468 6.85 5.04 -3.57
CA TYR A 468 7.28 6.06 -4.52
C TYR A 468 6.75 5.82 -5.95
N ASN A 469 6.92 4.60 -6.47
CA ASN A 469 6.41 4.24 -7.79
C ASN A 469 4.87 4.29 -7.85
N ARG A 470 4.20 3.83 -6.78
CA ARG A 470 2.75 3.86 -6.62
C ARG A 470 2.21 5.28 -6.74
N ARG A 471 2.83 6.23 -6.05
CA ARG A 471 2.44 7.65 -6.07
C ARG A 471 2.58 8.26 -7.45
N ILE A 472 3.66 7.97 -8.17
CA ILE A 472 3.83 8.42 -9.55
C ILE A 472 2.73 7.83 -10.44
N GLN A 473 2.45 6.53 -10.32
CA GLN A 473 1.42 5.86 -11.12
C GLN A 473 0.02 6.42 -10.85
N ILE A 474 -0.37 6.58 -9.58
CA ILE A 474 -1.67 7.13 -9.20
C ILE A 474 -1.79 8.59 -9.66
N LYS A 475 -0.74 9.40 -9.47
CA LYS A 475 -0.74 10.79 -9.96
C LYS A 475 -0.89 10.86 -11.47
N ALA A 476 -0.11 10.07 -12.22
CA ALA A 476 -0.21 10.02 -13.67
C ALA A 476 -1.59 9.58 -14.14
N MET A 477 -2.21 8.60 -13.45
CA MET A 477 -3.57 8.16 -13.72
C MET A 477 -4.59 9.27 -13.44
N HIS A 478 -4.50 9.95 -12.30
CA HIS A 478 -5.35 11.09 -11.95
C HIS A 478 -5.27 12.21 -13.00
N ASP A 479 -4.05 12.60 -13.38
CA ASP A 479 -3.80 13.64 -14.38
C ASP A 479 -4.38 13.25 -15.76
N ARG A 480 -4.32 11.96 -16.13
CA ARG A 480 -4.93 11.44 -17.37
C ARG A 480 -6.45 11.52 -17.32
N ARG A 481 -7.07 11.16 -16.20
CA ARG A 481 -8.53 11.26 -16.02
C ARG A 481 -9.02 12.70 -16.09
N LEU A 482 -8.28 13.63 -15.48
CA LEU A 482 -8.58 15.06 -15.59
C LEU A 482 -8.51 15.58 -17.03
N LYS A 483 -7.51 15.14 -17.80
CA LYS A 483 -7.41 15.51 -19.23
C LYS A 483 -8.55 14.95 -20.07
N LEU A 484 -8.92 13.69 -19.86
CA LEU A 484 -10.08 13.09 -20.53
C LEU A 484 -11.35 13.85 -20.18
N LEU A 485 -11.53 14.22 -18.92
CA LEU A 485 -12.68 15.00 -18.46
C LEU A 485 -12.72 16.40 -19.10
N ALA A 486 -11.59 17.11 -19.14
CA ALA A 486 -11.50 18.42 -19.79
C ALA A 486 -11.87 18.34 -21.28
N TRP A 487 -11.42 17.29 -21.97
CA TRP A 487 -11.78 17.05 -23.36
C TRP A 487 -13.29 16.79 -23.54
N VAL A 488 -13.91 15.98 -22.68
CA VAL A 488 -15.37 15.73 -22.69
C VAL A 488 -16.15 17.01 -22.40
N HIS A 489 -15.70 17.85 -21.47
CA HIS A 489 -16.31 19.15 -21.19
C HIS A 489 -16.27 20.08 -22.41
N ALA A 490 -15.12 20.17 -23.08
CA ALA A 490 -14.98 20.98 -24.28
C ALA A 490 -15.93 20.52 -25.41
N LEU A 491 -16.21 19.21 -25.48
CA LEU A 491 -17.23 18.68 -26.41
C LEU A 491 -18.63 19.14 -26.03
N GLN A 492 -19.02 19.01 -24.76
CA GLN A 492 -20.36 19.38 -24.30
C GLN A 492 -20.64 20.87 -24.55
N GLU A 493 -19.71 21.76 -24.19
CA GLU A 493 -19.86 23.20 -24.43
C GLU A 493 -20.00 23.54 -25.92
N SER A 494 -19.29 22.81 -26.77
CA SER A 494 -19.35 23.02 -28.22
C SER A 494 -20.72 22.62 -28.81
N GLU A 495 -21.42 21.67 -28.19
CA GLU A 495 -22.77 21.27 -28.57
C GLU A 495 -23.81 22.26 -28.02
N GLU A 496 -23.69 22.68 -26.75
CA GLU A 496 -24.59 23.65 -26.12
C GLU A 496 -24.56 25.02 -26.81
N ARG A 497 -23.37 25.57 -27.10
CA ARG A 497 -23.24 26.82 -27.88
C ARG A 497 -23.91 26.70 -29.23
N ARG A 498 -23.84 25.53 -29.86
CA ARG A 498 -24.44 25.31 -31.18
C ARG A 498 -25.96 25.24 -31.12
N MET A 499 -26.54 24.58 -30.11
CA MET A 499 -27.99 24.60 -29.89
C MET A 499 -28.52 26.01 -29.67
N SER A 500 -27.79 26.83 -28.91
CA SER A 500 -28.14 28.24 -28.67
C SER A 500 -28.12 29.14 -29.93
N MET A 501 -27.27 28.82 -30.92
CA MET A 501 -27.22 29.53 -32.21
C MET A 501 -28.24 29.01 -33.23
N SER A 502 -28.73 27.77 -33.08
CA SER A 502 -29.75 27.19 -33.97
C SER A 502 -31.19 27.51 -33.58
N ASP A 503 -31.41 28.12 -32.41
CA ASP A 503 -32.73 28.58 -31.98
C ASP A 503 -33.02 29.99 -32.54
N PRO A 504 -33.95 30.14 -33.52
CA PRO A 504 -34.19 31.42 -34.20
C PRO A 504 -34.72 32.54 -33.28
N LYS A 505 -35.12 32.22 -32.04
CA LYS A 505 -35.54 33.23 -31.05
C LYS A 505 -34.39 33.95 -30.35
N SER A 506 -33.17 33.41 -30.35
CA SER A 506 -31.99 34.02 -29.69
C SER A 506 -31.35 35.16 -30.53
N SER A 507 -31.52 35.12 -31.86
CA SER A 507 -30.99 36.16 -32.77
C SER A 507 -31.62 37.55 -32.61
N TYR A 508 -32.73 37.67 -31.87
CA TYR A 508 -33.39 38.97 -31.67
C TYR A 508 -32.89 39.74 -30.44
N LEU A 509 -32.04 39.14 -29.59
CA LEU A 509 -31.52 39.82 -28.38
C LEU A 509 -30.13 40.45 -28.58
N TRP A 510 -29.40 40.11 -29.64
CA TRP A 510 -28.05 40.66 -29.90
C TRP A 510 -28.00 41.83 -30.90
N HIS A 511 -29.13 42.22 -31.49
CA HIS A 511 -29.19 43.34 -32.46
C HIS A 511 -29.76 44.65 -31.91
N PHE A 512 -30.04 44.74 -30.60
CA PHE A 512 -30.58 45.95 -29.98
C PHE A 512 -29.62 46.56 -28.94
N GLU A 513 -28.37 46.81 -29.32
CA GLU A 513 -27.51 47.71 -28.54
C GLU A 513 -26.48 48.44 -29.42
N VAL A 514 -26.98 49.06 -30.50
CA VAL A 514 -26.22 50.11 -31.20
C VAL A 514 -27.18 51.27 -31.49
N GLY A 515 -27.23 52.24 -30.58
CA GLY A 515 -28.01 53.45 -30.81
C GLY A 515 -28.16 54.38 -29.62
N THR A 516 -27.33 55.42 -29.62
CA THR A 516 -27.59 56.77 -29.08
C THR A 516 -27.51 57.02 -27.57
N SER A 517 -26.39 57.59 -27.13
CA SER A 517 -26.41 58.81 -26.29
C SER A 517 -25.12 59.61 -26.45
N LYS A 518 -25.19 60.65 -27.28
CA LYS A 518 -24.42 61.88 -27.09
C LYS A 518 -25.32 62.79 -26.25
N GLU A 519 -24.93 63.08 -25.01
CA GLU A 519 -24.82 64.44 -24.46
C GLU A 519 -24.69 64.44 -22.93
N SER A 520 -23.78 65.30 -22.45
CA SER A 520 -23.80 65.97 -21.15
C SER A 520 -23.48 65.18 -19.87
N MET A 521 -22.22 65.24 -19.43
CA MET A 521 -21.86 66.11 -18.31
C MET A 521 -20.34 66.23 -18.12
N LYS A 522 -19.91 67.49 -18.07
CA LYS A 522 -18.59 67.95 -17.67
C LYS A 522 -18.45 67.89 -16.14
N GLY A 523 -17.29 67.42 -15.69
CA GLY A 523 -16.61 67.90 -14.48
C GLY A 523 -16.96 67.22 -13.15
N CYS A 524 -15.98 66.59 -12.49
CA CYS A 524 -15.27 67.17 -11.34
C CYS A 524 -14.14 66.24 -10.82
N PHE A 525 -12.94 66.83 -10.67
CA PHE A 525 -11.80 66.58 -9.75
C PHE A 525 -11.64 65.21 -9.04
N ARG A 526 -10.50 64.52 -9.23
CA ARG A 526 -9.29 64.51 -8.35
C ARG A 526 -9.56 64.08 -6.90
N THR A 527 -9.16 62.86 -6.54
CA THR A 527 -7.90 62.52 -5.84
C THR A 527 -7.63 61.03 -5.95
#